data_AF-A0A0F9IEW2-F1
#
_entry.id   AF-A0A0F9IEW2-F1
#
_cell.length_a   1.000
_cell.length_b   1.000
_cell.length_c   1.000
_cell.angle_alpha   90.00
_cell.angle_beta   90.00
_cell.angle_gamma   90.00
#
_symmetry.space_group_name_H-M   'P 1'
#
loop_
_entity.id
_entity.type
_entity.pdbx_description
1 polymer ?
#
loop_
_entity_poly.entity_id
_entity_poly.type
_entity_poly.pdbx_seq_one_letter_code
_entity_poly.pdbx_strand_id
1 'polypeptide(L)'
;MSRNDEDRFRLRPGVPKQRGDAFISQVLRQTSKAGVKAAKASHRPGARLGRGHTAANFTGASLTAGSRRVTIKTRLVNLAKAGPRSTATHLRYIEREGVGRDGEPGNAYGPATDDVDLAAFEERGREDRHQFRLIVSPEEAEQLDDLRTYTRHLMARMEADLGTRLEWV
;
A
#
# COMPACT_ATOMS: atom_id res chain seq x y z
N MET A 1 -84.49 -1.77 34.32
CA MET A 1 -84.10 -1.83 32.90
C MET A 1 -82.68 -1.34 32.76
N SER A 2 -81.87 -2.12 32.04
CA SER A 2 -80.41 -2.05 31.90
C SER A 2 -79.92 -0.83 31.12
N ARG A 3 -78.74 -0.31 31.49
CA ARG A 3 -77.65 -0.12 30.52
C ARG A 3 -76.31 0.06 31.24
N ASN A 4 -75.52 -1.03 31.19
CA ASN A 4 -74.11 -1.09 31.51
C ASN A 4 -73.32 -0.04 30.72
N ASP A 5 -72.58 0.78 31.44
CA ASP A 5 -71.53 1.66 30.92
C ASP A 5 -70.28 0.81 30.72
N GLU A 6 -70.17 0.20 29.55
CA GLU A 6 -68.95 -0.51 29.15
C GLU A 6 -67.95 0.50 28.60
N ASP A 7 -66.98 0.83 29.44
CA ASP A 7 -65.69 1.42 29.08
C ASP A 7 -65.10 0.70 27.86
N ARG A 8 -65.40 1.22 26.66
CA ARG A 8 -64.82 0.74 25.40
C ARG A 8 -63.37 1.22 25.34
N PHE A 9 -62.49 0.46 25.99
CA PHE A 9 -61.05 0.62 25.93
C PHE A 9 -60.57 0.65 24.47
N ARG A 10 -60.28 1.85 23.95
CA ARG A 10 -59.79 2.05 22.59
C ARG A 10 -58.26 2.06 22.59
N LEU A 11 -57.67 0.93 22.18
CA LEU A 11 -56.24 0.83 21.89
C LEU A 11 -55.86 1.84 20.79
N ARG A 12 -54.92 2.76 21.09
CA ARG A 12 -54.25 3.60 20.11
C ARG A 12 -52.79 3.15 19.95
N PRO A 13 -52.50 2.14 19.11
CA PRO A 13 -51.12 1.74 18.86
C PRO A 13 -50.36 2.89 18.16
N GLY A 14 -49.22 3.28 18.74
CA GLY A 14 -48.33 4.29 18.17
C GLY A 14 -47.56 3.77 16.94
N VAL A 15 -46.97 4.69 16.18
CA VAL A 15 -46.18 4.37 14.97
C VAL A 15 -45.02 3.44 15.31
N PRO A 16 -44.84 2.29 14.63
CA PRO A 16 -43.77 1.34 14.94
C PRO A 16 -42.39 2.01 14.80
N LYS A 17 -41.62 2.08 15.90
CA LYS A 17 -40.27 2.68 15.94
C LYS A 17 -39.11 1.69 15.75
N GLN A 18 -39.39 0.44 15.36
CA GLN A 18 -38.35 -0.53 15.06
C GLN A 18 -38.61 -1.20 13.70
N ARG A 19 -38.06 -0.60 12.64
CA ARG A 19 -37.66 -1.40 11.48
C ARG A 19 -36.34 -2.05 11.85
N GLY A 20 -36.35 -3.35 12.11
CA GLY A 20 -35.12 -4.14 12.07
C GLY A 20 -34.40 -3.91 10.74
N ASP A 21 -33.09 -4.15 10.73
CA ASP A 21 -32.27 -4.06 9.52
C ASP A 21 -32.98 -4.74 8.34
N ALA A 22 -33.03 -4.06 7.20
CA ALA A 22 -33.57 -4.66 5.97
C ALA A 22 -32.86 -6.02 5.73
N PHE A 23 -33.60 -7.03 5.27
CA PHE A 23 -33.07 -8.37 5.02
C PHE A 23 -31.74 -8.35 4.23
N ILE A 24 -31.62 -7.43 3.28
CA ILE A 24 -30.40 -7.16 2.52
C ILE A 24 -29.20 -6.82 3.42
N SER A 25 -29.38 -5.94 4.41
CA SER A 25 -28.35 -5.58 5.38
C SER A 25 -27.94 -6.77 6.27
N GLN A 26 -28.90 -7.64 6.59
CA GLN A 26 -28.63 -8.86 7.35
C GLN A 26 -27.83 -9.87 6.51
N VAL A 27 -28.17 -10.04 5.23
CA VAL A 27 -27.43 -10.89 4.28
C VAL A 27 -26.01 -10.36 4.06
N LEU A 28 -25.84 -9.05 3.84
CA LEU A 28 -24.52 -8.41 3.70
C LEU A 28 -23.66 -8.57 4.97
N ARG A 29 -24.27 -8.47 6.16
CA ARG A 29 -23.56 -8.67 7.42
C ARG A 29 -23.08 -10.11 7.57
N GLN A 30 -23.91 -11.10 7.25
CA GLN A 30 -23.53 -12.52 7.37
C GLN A 30 -22.48 -12.93 6.33
N THR A 31 -22.60 -12.44 5.09
CA THR A 31 -21.58 -12.67 4.04
C THR A 31 -20.25 -11.99 4.37
N SER A 32 -20.26 -10.81 4.97
CA SER A 32 -19.03 -10.14 5.45
C SER A 32 -18.34 -10.87 6.62
N LYS A 33 -19.12 -11.58 7.46
CA LYS A 33 -18.60 -12.44 8.55
C LYS A 33 -17.98 -13.73 8.02
N ALA A 34 -18.41 -14.23 6.86
CA ALA A 34 -17.87 -15.42 6.21
C ALA A 34 -16.50 -15.20 5.51
N GLY A 35 -15.83 -14.07 5.75
CA GLY A 35 -14.45 -13.83 5.33
C GLY A 35 -14.27 -13.33 3.89
N VAL A 36 -15.30 -13.37 3.04
CA VAL A 36 -15.24 -12.79 1.69
C VAL A 36 -15.53 -11.30 1.78
N LYS A 37 -14.55 -10.52 2.26
CA LYS A 37 -14.48 -9.11 1.86
C LYS A 37 -14.13 -9.12 0.38
N ALA A 38 -15.12 -8.93 -0.50
CA ALA A 38 -14.83 -8.41 -1.82
C ALA A 38 -14.06 -7.11 -1.57
N ALA A 39 -12.74 -7.15 -1.73
CA ALA A 39 -11.92 -5.96 -1.64
C ALA A 39 -12.59 -4.98 -2.59
N LYS A 40 -13.06 -3.83 -2.09
CA LYS A 40 -13.39 -2.72 -2.97
C LYS A 40 -12.18 -2.60 -3.87
N ALA A 41 -12.32 -2.95 -5.15
CA ALA A 41 -11.28 -2.71 -6.12
C ALA A 41 -11.04 -1.22 -6.01
N SER A 42 -9.94 -0.85 -5.34
CA SER A 42 -9.62 0.55 -5.14
C SER A 42 -9.54 1.09 -6.55
N HIS A 43 -10.48 1.94 -6.92
CA HIS A 43 -10.41 2.66 -8.18
C HIS A 43 -9.10 3.46 -8.06
N ARG A 44 -8.02 2.92 -8.66
CA ARG A 44 -6.71 3.56 -8.75
C ARG A 44 -6.65 4.17 -10.14
N PRO A 45 -7.28 5.33 -10.37
CA PRO A 45 -7.11 6.04 -11.62
C PRO A 45 -5.60 6.23 -11.84
N GLY A 46 -5.09 5.78 -12.98
CA GLY A 46 -3.65 5.78 -13.27
C GLY A 46 -2.94 4.43 -13.21
N ALA A 47 -3.47 3.41 -12.52
CA ALA A 47 -2.78 2.10 -12.44
C ALA A 47 -2.65 1.37 -13.78
N ARG A 48 -3.46 1.76 -14.76
CA ARG A 48 -3.45 1.25 -16.15
C ARG A 48 -2.91 2.27 -17.15
N LEU A 49 -2.37 3.39 -16.69
CA LEU A 49 -1.89 4.48 -17.53
C LEU A 49 -0.37 4.60 -17.44
N GLY A 50 0.24 4.95 -18.56
CA GLY A 50 1.69 5.20 -18.64
C GLY A 50 2.51 3.97 -19.01
N ARG A 51 3.79 4.24 -19.29
CA ARG A 51 4.75 3.26 -19.85
C ARG A 51 5.00 2.06 -18.93
N GLY A 52 4.94 2.26 -17.61
CA GLY A 52 5.06 1.18 -16.63
C GLY A 52 3.95 0.13 -16.71
N HIS A 53 2.71 0.52 -17.06
CA HIS A 53 1.62 -0.45 -17.26
C HIS A 53 1.84 -1.28 -18.52
N THR A 54 2.30 -0.65 -19.60
CA THR A 54 2.65 -1.32 -20.85
C THR A 54 3.79 -2.30 -20.64
N ALA A 55 4.88 -1.89 -19.98
CA ALA A 55 6.01 -2.76 -19.65
C ALA A 55 5.57 -3.99 -18.84
N ALA A 56 4.72 -3.79 -17.82
CA ALA A 56 4.18 -4.87 -17.00
C ALA A 56 3.39 -5.92 -17.82
N ASN A 57 2.57 -5.45 -18.77
CA ASN A 57 1.78 -6.33 -19.64
C ASN A 57 2.67 -7.17 -20.59
N PHE A 58 3.78 -6.61 -21.07
CA PHE A 58 4.74 -7.36 -21.88
C PHE A 58 5.52 -8.39 -21.06
N THR A 59 5.91 -8.06 -19.82
CA THR A 59 6.66 -9.00 -18.97
C THR A 59 5.85 -10.22 -18.54
N GLY A 60 4.53 -10.09 -18.32
CA GLY A 60 3.67 -11.20 -17.92
C GLY A 60 3.59 -12.34 -18.94
N ALA A 61 3.76 -12.03 -20.23
CA ALA A 61 3.79 -13.02 -21.31
C ALA A 61 5.17 -13.71 -21.47
N SER A 62 6.19 -13.25 -20.75
CA SER A 62 7.59 -13.68 -20.89
C SER A 62 8.13 -14.50 -19.72
N LEU A 63 7.27 -14.87 -18.75
CA LEU A 63 7.70 -15.69 -17.62
C LEU A 63 8.11 -17.07 -18.12
N THR A 64 9.36 -17.45 -17.86
CA THR A 64 9.95 -18.73 -18.27
C THR A 64 10.15 -19.62 -17.05
N ALA A 65 10.58 -20.87 -17.25
CA ALA A 65 10.92 -21.77 -16.15
C ALA A 65 12.03 -21.22 -15.23
N GLY A 66 12.82 -20.24 -15.68
CA GLY A 66 13.85 -19.56 -14.87
C GLY A 66 13.35 -18.32 -14.12
N SER A 67 12.06 -17.98 -14.20
CA SER A 67 11.51 -16.81 -13.52
C SER A 67 11.44 -17.02 -11.99
N ARG A 68 12.07 -16.11 -11.24
CA ARG A 68 12.04 -16.08 -9.77
C ARG A 68 10.89 -15.23 -9.26
N ARG A 69 10.30 -15.61 -8.12
CA ARG A 69 9.24 -14.83 -7.48
C ARG A 69 9.84 -13.74 -6.60
N VAL A 70 9.17 -12.58 -6.61
CA VAL A 70 9.53 -11.42 -5.80
C VAL A 70 8.26 -10.82 -5.21
N THR A 71 8.27 -10.57 -3.91
CA THR A 71 7.23 -9.80 -3.24
C THR A 71 7.64 -8.34 -3.19
N ILE A 72 6.76 -7.43 -3.65
CA ILE A 72 7.00 -5.99 -3.60
C ILE A 72 5.94 -5.35 -2.71
N LYS A 73 6.40 -4.66 -1.66
CA LYS A 73 5.54 -3.82 -0.82
C LYS A 73 5.79 -2.37 -1.16
N THR A 74 4.75 -1.70 -1.64
CA THR A 74 4.81 -0.30 -2.08
C THR A 74 4.02 0.60 -1.16
N ARG A 75 4.56 1.76 -0.79
CA ARG A 75 3.84 2.85 -0.14
C ARG A 75 4.07 4.15 -0.89
N LEU A 76 2.98 4.78 -1.32
CA LEU A 76 2.96 6.11 -1.91
C LEU A 76 2.62 7.13 -0.83
N VAL A 77 3.54 8.07 -0.58
CA VAL A 77 3.36 9.15 0.39
C VAL A 77 3.14 10.45 -0.36
N ASN A 78 2.03 11.13 -0.12
CA ASN A 78 1.81 12.49 -0.57
C ASN A 78 2.43 13.44 0.45
N LEU A 79 3.50 14.15 0.07
CA LEU A 79 4.31 14.92 1.01
C LEU A 79 3.56 16.14 1.57
N ALA A 80 2.67 16.76 0.80
CA ALA A 80 1.81 17.84 1.27
C ALA A 80 0.80 17.40 2.36
N LYS A 81 0.50 16.09 2.44
CA LYS A 81 -0.38 15.50 3.48
C LYS A 81 0.38 14.74 4.56
N ALA A 82 1.70 14.60 4.42
CA ALA A 82 2.53 13.89 5.36
C ALA A 82 2.87 14.80 6.55
N GLY A 83 3.07 14.21 7.73
CA GLY A 83 3.59 14.97 8.86
C GLY A 83 5.01 15.48 8.60
N PRO A 84 5.43 16.60 9.21
CA PRO A 84 6.70 17.29 8.90
C PRO A 84 7.95 16.42 9.12
N ARG A 85 7.85 15.36 9.93
CA ARG A 85 8.95 14.42 10.21
C ARG A 85 8.82 13.08 9.48
N SER A 86 7.88 12.94 8.55
CA SER A 86 7.56 11.65 7.92
C SER A 86 8.72 11.08 7.09
N THR A 87 9.47 11.95 6.41
CA THR A 87 10.65 11.58 5.62
C THR A 87 11.83 11.27 6.52
N ALA A 88 12.29 12.21 7.35
CA ALA A 88 13.33 11.98 8.36
C ALA A 88 13.12 10.70 9.20
N THR A 89 11.89 10.42 9.65
CA THR A 89 11.60 9.22 10.44
C THR A 89 11.75 7.93 9.62
N HIS A 90 11.44 7.98 8.32
CA HIS A 90 11.62 6.83 7.47
C HIS A 90 13.08 6.61 7.09
N LEU A 91 13.83 7.67 6.86
CA LEU A 91 15.28 7.62 6.61
C LEU A 91 16.01 7.04 7.84
N ARG A 92 15.65 7.42 9.06
CA ARG A 92 16.17 6.74 10.26
C ARG A 92 15.74 5.28 10.40
N TYR A 93 14.60 4.89 9.81
CA TYR A 93 14.14 3.51 9.87
C TYR A 93 14.96 2.59 8.95
N ILE A 94 15.47 3.10 7.83
CA ILE A 94 16.31 2.31 6.91
C ILE A 94 17.73 2.09 7.47
N GLU A 95 18.25 3.01 8.28
CA GLU A 95 19.60 2.92 8.88
C GLU A 95 19.66 2.19 10.22
N ARG A 96 18.55 1.64 10.71
CA ARG A 96 18.52 1.03 12.05
C ARG A 96 19.44 -0.20 12.15
N GLU A 97 19.89 -0.48 13.36
CA GLU A 97 20.58 -1.72 13.72
C GLU A 97 19.74 -2.97 13.36
N GLY A 98 20.40 -4.05 12.94
CA GLY A 98 19.75 -5.32 12.59
C GLY A 98 19.18 -5.38 11.17
N VAL A 99 19.56 -4.46 10.28
CA VAL A 99 19.16 -4.47 8.85
C VAL A 99 20.29 -4.99 7.96
N GLY A 100 21.55 -4.87 8.38
CA GLY A 100 22.69 -5.48 7.70
C GLY A 100 22.71 -7.01 7.81
N ARG A 101 23.41 -7.68 6.88
CA ARG A 101 23.54 -9.16 6.82
C ARG A 101 24.04 -9.75 8.15
N ASP A 102 24.87 -9.02 8.88
CA ASP A 102 25.52 -9.45 10.12
C ASP A 102 24.96 -8.76 11.38
N GLY A 103 23.82 -8.08 11.27
CA GLY A 103 23.21 -7.35 12.39
C GLY A 103 23.68 -5.90 12.56
N GLU A 104 24.64 -5.47 11.74
CA GLU A 104 25.12 -4.09 11.67
C GLU A 104 23.99 -3.11 11.26
N PRO A 105 24.14 -1.81 11.59
CA PRO A 105 23.31 -0.75 11.02
C PRO A 105 23.23 -0.85 9.49
N GLY A 106 22.05 -0.61 8.94
CA GLY A 106 21.93 -0.44 7.49
C GLY A 106 22.64 0.85 7.04
N ASN A 107 23.48 0.77 6.01
CA ASN A 107 24.02 1.96 5.36
C ASN A 107 23.21 2.25 4.10
N ALA A 108 22.71 3.48 3.97
CA ALA A 108 22.01 3.91 2.77
C ALA A 108 22.98 4.04 1.59
N TYR A 109 22.57 3.55 0.43
CA TYR A 109 23.36 3.57 -0.78
C TYR A 109 22.51 4.04 -1.95
N GLY A 110 23.15 4.70 -2.91
CA GLY A 110 22.47 5.28 -4.05
C GLY A 110 23.00 4.75 -5.38
N PRO A 111 22.65 5.46 -6.48
CA PRO A 111 23.09 5.12 -7.82
C PRO A 111 24.62 5.02 -7.97
N ALA A 112 25.37 5.89 -7.27
CA ALA A 112 26.81 6.07 -7.48
C ALA A 112 27.67 5.88 -6.22
N THR A 113 27.08 5.90 -5.02
CA THR A 113 27.82 5.81 -3.75
C THR A 113 27.17 4.78 -2.83
N ASP A 114 28.00 4.18 -1.96
CA ASP A 114 27.58 3.26 -0.89
C ASP A 114 27.37 3.97 0.46
N ASP A 115 27.63 5.28 0.49
CA ASP A 115 27.44 6.15 1.65
C ASP A 115 26.74 7.43 1.17
N VAL A 116 25.42 7.48 1.36
CA VAL A 116 24.59 8.62 0.96
C VAL A 116 24.34 9.52 2.17
N ASP A 117 24.60 10.81 2.00
CA ASP A 117 24.11 11.83 2.93
C ASP A 117 22.57 11.91 2.89
N LEU A 118 21.94 11.26 3.86
CA LEU A 118 20.48 11.24 3.99
C LEU A 118 19.88 12.60 4.33
N ALA A 119 20.61 13.50 4.98
CA ALA A 119 20.13 14.84 5.27
C ALA A 119 20.06 15.68 3.99
N ALA A 120 21.11 15.59 3.15
CA ALA A 120 21.12 16.23 1.84
C ALA A 120 20.05 15.63 0.91
N PHE A 121 19.84 14.31 0.96
CA PHE A 121 18.75 13.65 0.22
C PHE A 121 17.36 14.12 0.68
N GLU A 122 17.12 14.19 1.99
CA GLU A 122 15.86 14.70 2.52
C GLU A 122 15.58 16.13 2.05
N GLU A 123 16.60 16.99 2.07
CA GLU A 123 16.47 18.39 1.67
C GLU A 123 16.03 18.53 0.22
N ARG A 124 16.67 17.80 -0.71
CA ARG A 124 16.32 17.82 -2.14
C ARG A 124 14.89 17.32 -2.38
N GLY A 125 14.47 16.29 -1.65
CA GLY A 125 13.12 15.72 -1.77
C GLY A 125 11.99 16.55 -1.14
N ARG A 126 12.26 17.70 -0.51
CA ARG A 126 11.21 18.53 0.12
C ARG A 126 10.25 19.15 -0.88
N GLU A 127 10.73 19.43 -2.09
CA GLU A 127 9.92 20.03 -3.16
C GLU A 127 9.06 19.00 -3.91
N ASP A 128 9.29 17.70 -3.68
CA ASP A 128 8.55 16.65 -4.35
C ASP A 128 7.09 16.60 -3.91
N ARG A 129 6.21 16.33 -4.88
CA ARG A 129 4.79 16.09 -4.58
C ARG A 129 4.58 14.75 -3.87
N HIS A 130 5.37 13.74 -4.22
CA HIS A 130 5.22 12.37 -3.73
C HIS A 130 6.56 11.70 -3.47
N GLN A 131 6.62 10.92 -2.40
CA GLN A 131 7.70 9.97 -2.13
C GLN A 131 7.16 8.54 -2.31
N PHE A 132 7.91 7.72 -3.03
CA PHE A 132 7.65 6.29 -3.19
C PHE A 132 8.57 5.52 -2.25
N ARG A 133 8.01 4.55 -1.52
CA ARG A 133 8.76 3.66 -0.64
C ARG A 133 8.51 2.24 -1.08
N LEU A 134 9.58 1.52 -1.36
CA LEU A 134 9.54 0.18 -1.92
C LEU A 134 10.32 -0.75 -1.00
N ILE A 135 9.75 -1.91 -0.72
CA ILE A 135 10.47 -3.04 -0.15
C ILE A 135 10.36 -4.16 -1.16
N VAL A 136 11.52 -4.64 -1.62
CA VAL A 136 11.63 -5.70 -2.62
C VAL A 136 12.20 -6.91 -1.92
N SER A 137 11.44 -8.00 -1.89
CA SER A 137 11.79 -9.23 -1.20
C SER A 137 11.76 -10.40 -2.20
N PRO A 138 12.89 -10.68 -2.86
CA PRO A 138 13.06 -11.90 -3.65
C PRO A 138 12.95 -13.13 -2.75
N GLU A 139 12.32 -14.20 -3.24
CA GLU A 139 12.19 -15.43 -2.45
C GLU A 139 13.50 -16.19 -2.27
N GLU A 140 14.43 -16.00 -3.20
CA GLU A 140 15.74 -16.66 -3.23
C GLU A 140 16.84 -15.59 -3.08
N ALA A 141 16.63 -14.64 -2.18
CA ALA A 141 17.53 -13.52 -1.96
C ALA A 141 18.93 -13.95 -1.50
N GLU A 142 19.06 -15.14 -0.92
CA GLU A 142 20.33 -15.76 -0.56
C GLU A 142 21.24 -16.07 -1.76
N GLN A 143 20.68 -16.19 -2.97
CA GLN A 143 21.44 -16.35 -4.22
C GLN A 143 21.89 -15.01 -4.80
N LEU A 144 21.44 -13.89 -4.23
CA LEU A 144 21.92 -12.57 -4.62
C LEU A 144 23.18 -12.26 -3.83
N ASP A 145 24.33 -12.37 -4.50
CA ASP A 145 25.64 -12.10 -3.90
C ASP A 145 25.76 -10.64 -3.47
N ASP A 146 25.50 -9.71 -4.41
CA ASP A 146 25.58 -8.27 -4.17
C ASP A 146 24.22 -7.58 -4.33
N LEU A 147 23.55 -7.37 -3.20
CA LEU A 147 22.27 -6.68 -3.14
C LEU A 147 22.35 -5.23 -3.64
N ARG A 148 23.48 -4.53 -3.45
CA ARG A 148 23.61 -3.13 -3.87
C ARG A 148 23.66 -3.02 -5.38
N THR A 149 24.46 -3.87 -6.01
CA THR A 149 24.51 -3.98 -7.48
C THR A 149 23.15 -4.40 -8.04
N TYR A 150 22.49 -5.41 -7.44
CA TYR A 150 21.15 -5.81 -7.86
C TYR A 150 20.13 -4.65 -7.79
N THR A 151 20.11 -3.90 -6.69
CA THR A 151 19.23 -2.73 -6.54
C THR A 151 19.53 -1.66 -7.59
N ARG A 152 20.80 -1.39 -7.91
CA ARG A 152 21.15 -0.44 -8.98
C ARG A 152 20.62 -0.88 -10.35
N HIS A 153 20.76 -2.16 -10.69
CA HIS A 153 20.21 -2.71 -11.93
C HIS A 153 18.68 -2.61 -11.96
N LEU A 154 18.01 -2.93 -10.84
CA LEU A 154 16.56 -2.79 -10.69
C LEU A 154 16.13 -1.34 -10.93
N MET A 155 16.78 -0.38 -10.26
CA MET A 155 16.43 1.03 -10.38
C MET A 155 16.69 1.59 -11.77
N ALA A 156 17.80 1.21 -12.42
CA ALA A 156 18.08 1.57 -13.81
C ALA A 156 17.00 1.04 -14.77
N ARG A 157 16.49 -0.18 -14.53
CA ARG A 157 15.39 -0.72 -15.32
C ARG A 157 14.08 0.04 -15.07
N MET A 158 13.79 0.39 -13.83
CA MET A 158 12.62 1.19 -13.47
C MET A 158 12.67 2.57 -14.12
N GLU A 159 13.82 3.24 -14.14
CA GLU A 159 14.00 4.52 -14.84
C GLU A 159 13.70 4.40 -16.34
N ALA A 160 14.21 3.34 -16.98
CA ALA A 160 13.97 3.08 -18.40
C ALA A 160 12.48 2.82 -18.69
N ASP A 161 11.82 2.00 -17.87
CA ASP A 161 10.40 1.66 -18.03
C ASP A 161 9.49 2.86 -17.76
N LEU A 162 9.86 3.75 -16.84
CA LEU A 162 9.14 5.00 -16.56
C LEU A 162 9.47 6.12 -17.57
N GLY A 163 10.66 6.09 -18.16
CA GLY A 163 11.19 7.14 -19.03
C GLY A 163 11.52 8.43 -18.27
N THR A 164 11.91 8.32 -16.99
CA THR A 164 12.35 9.43 -16.14
C THR A 164 13.48 8.97 -15.25
N ARG A 165 14.36 9.89 -14.86
CA ARG A 165 15.35 9.63 -13.82
C ARG A 165 14.68 9.55 -12.45
N LEU A 166 15.24 8.72 -11.58
CA LEU A 166 14.79 8.51 -10.21
C LEU A 166 15.92 8.89 -9.26
N GLU A 167 15.61 9.71 -8.27
CA GLU A 167 16.49 9.88 -7.11
C GLU A 167 16.08 8.87 -6.04
N TRP A 168 17.04 8.12 -5.50
CA TRP A 168 16.77 7.06 -4.53
C TRP A 168 17.97 6.80 -3.63
N VAL A 169 17.67 6.21 -2.49
CA VAL A 169 18.57 5.73 -1.42
C VAL A 169 18.08 4.39 -0.89
#